data_AF-U9VPX8-F1
#
_entry.id   AF-U9VPX8-F1
#
_cell.length_a   1.000
_cell.length_b   1.000
_cell.length_c   1.000
_cell.angle_alpha   90.00
_cell.angle_beta   90.00
_cell.angle_gamma   90.00
#
_symmetry.space_group_name_H-M   'P 1'
#
loop_
_entity.id
_entity.type
_entity.pdbx_description
1 polymer ?
#
loop_
_entity_poly.entity_id
_entity_poly.type
_entity_poly.pdbx_seq_one_letter_code
_entity_poly.pdbx_strand_id
1 'polypeptide(L)' 'MVAIAIYELGIPDQRRWLADHSRFKCGCWSRQIGKTFTATLELVLDSLEYEAAGRCKRWVILSRGDRQAQEAMDKGVKR' A
#
# COMPACT_ATOMS: atom_id res chain seq x y z
N MET A 1 8.25 3.26 13.43
CA MET A 1 7.41 3.81 12.34
C MET A 1 6.41 2.79 11.79
N VAL A 2 6.82 1.59 11.37
CA VAL A 2 5.90 0.57 10.80
C VAL A 2 4.74 0.19 11.75
N ALA A 3 5.03 -0.03 13.03
CA ALA A 3 3.99 -0.32 14.02
C ALA A 3 2.92 0.79 14.10
N ILE A 4 3.34 2.06 14.07
CA ILE A 4 2.43 3.23 14.11
C ILE A 4 1.50 3.23 12.88
N ALA A 5 2.03 2.97 11.68
CA ALA A 5 1.22 2.93 10.46
C ALA A 5 0.15 1.80 10.47
N ILE A 6 0.42 0.68 11.16
CA ILE A 6 -0.56 -0.39 11.34
C ILE A 6 -1.63 0.00 12.38
N TYR A 7 -1.26 0.72 13.45
CA TYR A 7 -2.21 1.25 14.43
C TYR A 7 -3.17 2.29 13.82
N GLU A 8 -2.75 3.03 12.80
CA GLU A 8 -3.57 3.99 12.05
C GLU A 8 -4.66 3.33 11.18
N LEU A 9 -4.62 2.00 10.98
CA LEU A 9 -5.67 1.27 10.25
C LEU A 9 -6.91 1.14 11.12
N GLY A 10 -7.72 2.19 11.18
CA GLY A 10 -8.98 2.23 11.92
C GLY A 10 -10.15 1.53 11.21
N ILE A 11 -10.05 1.27 9.90
CA ILE A 11 -11.15 0.71 9.09
C ILE A 11 -10.94 -0.81 8.91
N PRO A 12 -11.91 -1.67 9.26
CA PRO A 12 -11.79 -3.13 9.16
C PRO A 12 -11.37 -3.65 7.78
N ASP A 13 -11.92 -3.08 6.70
CA ASP A 13 -11.59 -3.48 5.34
C ASP A 13 -10.12 -3.22 4.97
N GLN A 14 -9.49 -2.20 5.58
CA GLN A 14 -8.07 -1.93 5.36
C GLN A 14 -7.19 -3.02 5.98
N ARG A 15 -7.54 -3.48 7.19
CA ARG A 15 -6.82 -4.59 7.85
C ARG A 15 -7.00 -5.89 7.08
N ARG A 16 -8.23 -6.17 6.64
CA ARG A 16 -8.53 -7.35 5.82
C ARG A 16 -7.75 -7.33 4.50
N TRP A 17 -7.63 -6.18 3.85
CA TRP A 17 -6.84 -6.04 2.63
C TRP A 17 -5.35 -6.34 2.82
N LEU A 18 -4.76 -5.91 3.94
CA LEU A 18 -3.35 -6.18 4.24
C LEU A 18 -3.09 -7.62 4.67
N ALA A 19 -4.05 -8.25 5.34
CA ALA A 19 -3.96 -9.66 5.72
C ALA A 19 -4.17 -10.64 4.55
N ASP A 20 -4.70 -10.15 3.42
CA ASP A 20 -4.88 -10.95 2.21
C ASP A 20 -3.60 -10.99 1.37
N HIS A 21 -2.90 -12.12 1.44
CA HIS A 21 -1.67 -12.43 0.72
C HIS A 21 -1.91 -13.14 -0.63
N SER A 22 -3.14 -13.10 -1.16
CA SER A 22 -3.44 -13.65 -2.48
C SER A 22 -2.57 -13.00 -3.55
N ARG A 23 -2.00 -13.82 -4.46
CA ARG A 23 -1.15 -13.34 -5.56
C ARG A 23 -1.83 -12.28 -6.43
N PHE A 24 -3.14 -12.42 -6.61
CA PHE A 24 -3.98 -11.46 -7.31
C PHE A 24 -5.14 -11.07 -6.40
N LYS A 25 -5.37 -9.76 -6.27
CA LYS A 25 -6.50 -9.22 -5.51
C LYS A 25 -7.12 -8.05 -6.22
N CYS A 26 -8.42 -7.88 -5.99
CA CYS A 26 -9.22 -6.80 -6.55
C CYS A 26 -10.05 -6.17 -5.43
N GLY A 27 -10.17 -4.84 -5.45
CA GLY A 27 -10.93 -4.10 -4.46
C GLY A 27 -11.92 -3.14 -5.13
N CYS A 28 -13.19 -3.24 -4.76
CA CYS A 28 -14.18 -2.19 -5.00
C CYS A 28 -14.36 -1.38 -3.71
N TRP A 29 -13.82 -0.17 -3.69
CA TRP A 29 -13.72 0.66 -2.49
C TRP A 29 -14.53 1.93 -2.64
N SER A 30 -15.25 2.30 -1.58
CA SER A 30 -15.91 3.60 -1.48
C SER A 30 -14.91 4.76 -1.62
N ARG A 31 -15.43 5.97 -1.84
CA ARG A 31 -14.58 7.17 -1.85
C ARG A 31 -14.13 7.49 -0.43
N GLN A 32 -12.95 8.11 -0.31
CA GLN A 32 -12.41 8.65 0.97
C GLN A 32 -12.17 7.65 2.11
N ILE A 33 -12.24 6.33 1.88
CA ILE A 33 -11.92 5.31 2.90
C ILE A 33 -10.43 4.90 2.96
N GLY A 34 -9.53 5.76 2.47
CA GLY A 34 -8.08 5.50 2.57
C GLY A 34 -7.51 4.42 1.64
N LYS A 35 -8.21 4.01 0.57
CA LYS A 35 -7.73 2.96 -0.36
C LYS A 35 -6.30 3.14 -0.88
N THR A 36 -5.91 4.38 -1.19
CA THR A 36 -4.57 4.69 -1.70
C THR A 36 -3.53 4.48 -0.61
N PHE A 37 -3.79 4.96 0.61
CA PHE A 37 -2.92 4.75 1.76
C PHE A 37 -2.71 3.26 2.04
N THR A 38 -3.79 2.47 2.07
CA THR A 38 -3.69 1.03 2.34
C THR A 38 -2.89 0.30 1.26
N ALA A 39 -3.11 0.61 -0.02
CA ALA A 39 -2.38 0.00 -1.12
C ALA A 39 -0.89 0.39 -1.15
N THR A 40 -0.55 1.64 -0.83
CA THR A 40 0.87 2.06 -0.74
C THR A 40 1.55 1.52 0.50
N LEU A 41 0.83 1.39 1.62
CA LEU A 41 1.35 0.76 2.84
C LEU A 41 1.72 -0.71 2.58
N GLU A 42 0.87 -1.46 1.89
CA GLU A 42 1.19 -2.84 1.49
C GLU A 42 2.50 -2.92 0.69
N LEU A 43 2.63 -2.08 -0.34
CA LEU A 43 3.83 -2.02 -1.17
C LEU A 43 5.08 -1.75 -0.33
N VAL A 44 4.99 -0.80 0.61
CA VAL A 44 6.11 -0.43 1.49
C VAL A 44 6.45 -1.59 2.43
N LEU A 45 5.45 -2.24 3.05
CA LEU A 45 5.67 -3.38 3.93
C LEU A 45 6.37 -4.54 3.20
N ASP A 46 5.91 -4.88 1.99
CA ASP A 46 6.49 -5.95 1.18
C ASP A 46 7.92 -5.59 0.72
N SER A 47 8.17 -4.32 0.40
CA SER A 47 9.53 -3.86 0.06
C SER A 47 10.48 -3.96 1.25
N LEU A 48 10.02 -3.56 2.45
CA LEU A 48 10.80 -3.66 3.70
C LEU A 48 11.08 -5.11 4.10
N GLU A 49 10.12 -6.01 3.91
CA GLU A 49 10.31 -7.44 4.18
C GLU A 49 11.38 -8.04 3.26
N TYR A 50 11.35 -7.71 1.96
CA TYR A 50 12.38 -8.15 1.03
C TYR A 50 13.74 -7.55 1.35
N GLU A 51 13.79 -6.27 1.70
CA GLU A 51 15.02 -5.58 2.10
C GLU A 51 15.65 -6.23 3.33
N ALA A 52 14.84 -6.54 4.35
CA ALA A 52 15.28 -7.25 5.55
C ALA A 52 15.85 -8.65 5.23
N ALA A 53 15.41 -9.27 4.14
CA ALA A 53 15.94 -10.54 3.63
C ALA A 53 17.16 -10.38 2.69
N GLY A 54 17.72 -9.16 2.55
CA GLY A 54 18.84 -8.88 1.65
C GLY A 54 18.46 -8.92 0.16
N ARG A 55 17.18 -8.72 -0.16
CA ARG A 55 16.64 -8.76 -1.52
C ARG A 55 16.01 -7.41 -1.88
N CYS A 56 15.79 -7.17 -3.17
CA CYS A 56 15.03 -6.02 -3.65
C CYS A 56 13.75 -6.49 -4.33
N LYS A 57 12.64 -5.79 -4.08
CA LYS A 57 11.38 -5.98 -4.80
C LYS A 57 10.99 -4.71 -5.53
N ARG A 58 10.57 -4.87 -6.79
CA ARG A 58 10.14 -3.75 -7.64
C ARG A 58 8.63 -3.76 -7.76
N TRP A 59 8.04 -2.61 -7.48
CA TRP A 59 6.62 -2.36 -7.64
C TRP A 59 6.38 -1.30 -8.72
N VAL A 60 5.20 -1.36 -9.35
CA VAL A 60 4.73 -0.37 -10.33
C VAL A 60 3.34 0.08 -9.92
N ILE A 61 3.13 1.39 -9.84
CA ILE A 61 1.81 2.01 -9.67
C ILE A 61 1.31 2.43 -11.05
N LEU A 62 0.25 1.80 -11.51
CA LEU A 62 -0.43 2.16 -12.76
C LEU A 62 -1.74 2.88 -12.45
N SER A 63 -1.99 3.95 -13.17
CA SER A 63 -3.25 4.70 -13.07
C SER A 63 -3.61 5.30 -14.43
N ARG A 64 -4.83 5.85 -14.56
CA ARG A 64 -5.28 6.47 -15.82
C ARG A 64 -4.47 7.73 -16.19
N GLY A 65 -3.91 8.44 -15.21
CA GLY A 65 -3.16 9.68 -15.45
C GLY A 65 -1.89 9.73 -14.61
N ASP A 66 -0.79 10.14 -15.21
CA ASP A 66 0.54 10.25 -14.59
C ASP A 66 0.52 10.92 -13.20
N ARG A 67 -0.22 12.02 -13.05
CA ARG A 67 -0.36 12.76 -11.80
C ARG A 67 -0.88 11.90 -10.66
N GLN A 68 -1.81 10.97 -10.91
CA GLN A 68 -2.36 10.12 -9.86
C GLN A 68 -1.35 9.08 -9.39
N ALA A 69 -0.60 8.48 -10.31
CA ALA A 69 0.49 7.57 -9.96
C ALA A 69 1.59 8.31 -9.20
N GLN A 70 1.94 9.53 -9.63
CA GLN A 70 2.94 10.36 -9.00
C GLN A 70 2.54 10.76 -7.57
N GLU A 71 1.28 11.20 -7.37
CA GLU A 71 0.76 11.53 -6.05
C GLU A 71 0.78 10.33 -5.09
N ALA A 72 0.47 9.13 -5.57
CA ALA A 72 0.56 7.91 -4.76
C ALA A 72 2.00 7.62 -4.34
N MET A 73 2.97 7.77 -5.25
CA MET A 73 4.39 7.61 -4.94
C MET A 73 4.87 8.65 -3.93
N ASP A 74 4.58 9.92 -4.17
CA ASP A 74 5.13 11.01 -3.36
C ASP A 74 4.49 11.09 -1.98
N LYS A 75 3.19 10.78 -1.84
CA LYS A 75 2.49 10.87 -0.56
C LYS A 75 2.43 9.56 0.22
N GLY A 76 2.45 8.42 -0.47
CA GLY A 76 2.24 7.11 0.13
C GLY A 76 3.50 6.25 0.25
N VAL A 77 4.58 6.60 -0.46
CA VAL A 77 5.81 5.80 -0.49
C VAL A 77 7.04 6.60 -0.06
N LYS A 78 7.24 7.82 -0.59
CA LYS A 78 8.47 8.60 -0.35
C LYS A 78 8.46 9.50 0.90
N ARG A 79 7.28 9.83 1.40
CA ARG A 79 7.08 10.80 2.49
C ARG A 79 6.83 10.10 3.80
#